data_AF-A0A645BEA3-F1
#
_entry.id   AF-A0A645BEA3-F1
#
_cell.length_a   1.000
_cell.length_b   1.000
_cell.length_c   1.000
_cell.angle_alpha   90.00
_cell.angle_beta   90.00
_cell.angle_gamma   90.00
#
_symmetry.space_group_name_H-M   'P 1'
#
loop_
_entity.id
_entity.type
_entity.pdbx_description
1 polymer ?
#
loop_
_entity_poly.entity_id
_entity_poly.type
_entity_poly.pdbx_seq_one_letter_code
_entity_poly.pdbx_strand_id
1 'polypeptide(L)'
;MRTLAPTLYALAKNLDRRQMLEMVVTCLTPTHYTSQALEAACAYACAVAEAVQGGSVAEIIEAAYEGGRYGLSQAPYQACAASSLGRLTFLVEYLKGEHSEDELLGFLYSVLGTGLESADVFSSVFALFLYDPGQTFRSICLATRVGGDTDTIAALVGALNRSYTLDSPIPASVLDTVYRVNNLNLVELSEALKG
;
A
#
# COMPACT_ATOMS: atom_id res chain seq x y z
N MET A 1 -1.57 -8.46 0.05
CA MET A 1 -0.64 -8.37 1.21
C MET A 1 -1.43 -8.16 2.51
N ARG A 2 -1.24 -9.00 3.54
CA ARG A 2 -1.95 -8.90 4.85
C ARG A 2 -1.25 -7.94 5.82
N THR A 3 -0.95 -6.74 5.33
CA THR A 3 -0.10 -5.76 6.04
C THR A 3 -0.91 -4.77 6.88
N LEU A 4 -2.06 -4.32 6.36
CA LEU A 4 -2.86 -3.26 6.98
C LEU A 4 -3.29 -3.59 8.41
N ALA A 5 -3.80 -4.80 8.64
CA ALA A 5 -4.31 -5.21 9.95
C ALA A 5 -3.23 -5.14 11.07
N PRO A 6 -2.06 -5.81 10.96
CA PRO A 6 -1.03 -5.71 11.99
C PRO A 6 -0.48 -4.28 12.13
N THR A 7 -0.37 -3.51 11.03
CA THR A 7 0.05 -2.10 11.07
C THR A 7 -0.93 -1.24 11.89
N LEU A 8 -2.22 -1.26 11.55
CA LEU A 8 -3.23 -0.45 12.24
C LEU A 8 -3.41 -0.87 13.69
N TYR A 9 -3.33 -2.17 13.98
CA TYR A 9 -3.35 -2.67 15.35
C TYR A 9 -2.17 -2.15 16.17
N ALA A 10 -0.95 -2.24 15.63
CA ALA A 10 0.25 -1.75 16.31
C ALA A 10 0.16 -0.25 16.63
N LEU A 11 -0.32 0.56 15.66
CA LEU A 11 -0.58 1.98 15.87
C LEU A 11 -1.62 2.21 16.96
N ALA A 12 -2.74 1.51 16.93
CA ALA A 12 -3.82 1.66 17.91
C ALA A 12 -3.37 1.29 19.34
N LYS A 13 -2.40 0.37 19.47
CA LYS A 13 -1.82 -0.06 20.75
C LYS A 13 -0.52 0.66 21.12
N ASN A 14 -0.12 1.69 20.36
CA ASN A 14 1.12 2.44 20.57
C ASN A 14 2.36 1.54 20.64
N LEU A 15 2.40 0.47 19.85
CA LEU A 15 3.57 -0.39 19.72
C LEU A 15 4.63 0.31 18.86
N ASP A 16 5.90 0.01 19.12
CA ASP A 16 6.98 0.60 18.34
C ASP A 16 7.06 0.04 16.91
N ARG A 17 7.82 0.72 16.05
CA ARG A 17 7.98 0.35 14.63
C ARG A 17 8.52 -1.07 14.44
N ARG A 18 9.39 -1.55 15.34
CA ARG A 18 9.96 -2.88 15.23
C ARG A 18 8.95 -3.95 15.62
N GLN A 19 8.21 -3.76 16.71
CA GLN A 19 7.11 -4.63 17.10
C GLN A 19 6.06 -4.73 15.99
N MET A 20 5.70 -3.60 15.37
CA MET A 20 4.80 -3.58 14.21
C MET A 20 5.33 -4.44 13.06
N LEU A 21 6.59 -4.27 12.68
CA LEU A 21 7.20 -5.03 11.59
C LEU A 21 7.32 -6.53 11.91
N GLU A 22 7.65 -6.90 13.14
CA GLU A 22 7.64 -8.30 13.60
C GLU A 22 6.25 -8.93 13.47
N MET A 23 5.19 -8.18 13.78
CA MET A 23 3.81 -8.62 13.54
C MET A 23 3.49 -8.80 12.06
N VAL A 24 3.91 -7.86 11.20
CA VAL A 24 3.73 -7.97 9.74
C VAL A 24 4.43 -9.22 9.20
N VAL A 25 5.68 -9.46 9.59
CA VAL A 25 6.44 -10.67 9.20
C VAL A 25 5.71 -11.92 9.68
N THR A 26 5.26 -11.95 10.93
CA THR A 26 4.50 -13.08 11.50
C THR A 26 3.24 -13.38 10.70
N CYS A 27 2.50 -12.35 10.26
CA CYS A 27 1.32 -12.52 9.42
C CYS A 27 1.63 -13.06 8.00
N LEU A 28 2.84 -12.84 7.50
CA LEU A 28 3.28 -13.30 6.18
C LEU A 28 3.83 -14.72 6.21
N THR A 29 4.49 -15.13 7.30
CA THR A 29 5.12 -16.46 7.46
C THR A 29 4.28 -17.64 6.94
N PRO A 30 2.97 -17.78 7.24
CA PRO A 30 2.22 -18.97 6.84
C PRO A 30 1.85 -19.03 5.34
N THR A 31 1.97 -17.93 4.59
CA THR A 31 1.43 -17.86 3.22
C THR A 31 2.35 -17.23 2.19
N HIS A 32 3.14 -16.23 2.59
CA HIS A 32 3.96 -15.41 1.69
C HIS A 32 5.32 -15.12 2.34
N TYR A 33 6.03 -16.17 2.78
CA TYR A 33 7.36 -16.05 3.41
C TYR A 33 8.48 -16.07 2.36
N THR A 34 8.52 -15.03 1.54
CA THR A 34 9.49 -14.86 0.45
C THR A 34 10.12 -13.47 0.52
N SER A 35 11.33 -13.28 -0.02
CA SER A 35 11.99 -11.95 -0.03
C SER A 35 11.14 -10.85 -0.66
N GLN A 36 10.44 -11.15 -1.75
CA GLN A 36 9.64 -10.20 -2.51
C GLN A 36 8.40 -9.75 -1.72
N ALA A 37 7.71 -10.71 -1.09
CA ALA A 37 6.52 -10.42 -0.31
C ALA A 37 6.89 -9.67 0.98
N LEU A 38 7.99 -10.05 1.65
CA LEU A 38 8.46 -9.37 2.86
C LEU A 38 8.94 -7.95 2.56
N GLU A 39 9.72 -7.74 1.49
CA GLU A 39 10.15 -6.42 1.04
C GLU A 39 8.95 -5.50 0.80
N ALA A 40 8.01 -5.92 -0.06
CA ALA A 40 6.85 -5.12 -0.42
C ALA A 40 5.94 -4.84 0.79
N ALA A 41 5.66 -5.85 1.59
CA ALA A 41 4.72 -5.74 2.70
C ALA A 41 5.29 -4.91 3.84
N CYS A 42 6.55 -5.09 4.22
CA CYS A 42 7.15 -4.28 5.28
C CYS A 42 7.34 -2.82 4.83
N ALA A 43 7.69 -2.58 3.56
CA ALA A 43 7.72 -1.23 3.00
C ALA A 43 6.35 -0.55 3.07
N TYR A 44 5.32 -1.24 2.58
CA TYR A 44 3.95 -0.71 2.61
C TYR A 44 3.44 -0.47 4.05
N ALA A 45 3.79 -1.34 5.02
CA ALA A 45 3.46 -1.15 6.43
C ALA A 45 4.00 0.16 6.99
N CYS A 46 5.29 0.43 6.78
CA CYS A 46 5.91 1.65 7.27
C CYS A 46 5.36 2.89 6.56
N ALA A 47 5.09 2.81 5.25
CA ALA A 47 4.47 3.89 4.50
C ALA A 47 3.09 4.27 5.06
N VAL A 48 2.23 3.27 5.33
CA VAL A 48 0.91 3.51 5.94
C VAL A 48 1.05 4.05 7.36
N ALA A 49 1.97 3.52 8.16
CA ALA A 49 2.20 3.99 9.52
C ALA A 49 2.61 5.47 9.56
N GLU A 50 3.54 5.85 8.67
CA GLU A 50 3.98 7.24 8.52
C GLU A 50 2.84 8.15 8.04
N ALA A 51 2.06 7.70 7.05
CA ALA A 51 0.92 8.44 6.54
C ALA A 51 -0.14 8.72 7.62
N VAL A 52 -0.49 7.70 8.42
CA VAL A 52 -1.44 7.85 9.55
C VAL A 52 -0.93 8.82 10.61
N GLN A 53 0.39 8.91 10.80
CA GLN A 53 1.02 9.84 11.75
C GLN A 53 1.17 11.27 11.21
N GLY A 54 0.73 11.53 9.97
CA GLY A 54 0.74 12.85 9.35
C GLY A 54 2.05 13.20 8.64
N GLY A 55 2.87 12.19 8.32
CA GLY A 55 4.10 12.40 7.55
C GLY A 55 3.85 12.92 6.13
N SER A 56 4.79 13.70 5.63
CA SER A 56 4.83 14.16 4.24
C SER A 56 5.04 13.00 3.25
N VAL A 57 4.78 13.24 1.96
CA VAL A 57 5.04 12.25 0.90
C VAL A 57 6.50 11.76 0.93
N ALA A 58 7.46 12.66 1.18
CA ALA A 58 8.87 12.30 1.29
C ALA A 58 9.14 11.39 2.49
N GLU A 59 8.58 11.70 3.66
CA GLU A 59 8.71 10.87 4.87
C GLU A 59 8.07 9.49 4.67
N ILE A 60 6.91 9.42 4.00
CA ILE A 60 6.24 8.16 3.64
C ILE A 60 7.12 7.27 2.75
N ILE A 61 7.79 7.87 1.75
CA ILE A 61 8.74 7.17 0.88
C ILE A 61 9.94 6.66 1.68
N GLU A 62 10.53 7.49 2.53
CA GLU A 62 11.67 7.08 3.38
C GLU A 62 11.27 5.95 4.33
N ALA A 63 10.10 6.04 4.97
CA ALA A 63 9.55 4.97 5.79
C ALA A 63 9.36 3.68 4.99
N ALA A 64 8.91 3.77 3.73
CA ALA A 64 8.80 2.60 2.84
C ALA A 64 10.17 1.94 2.60
N TYR A 65 11.23 2.72 2.36
CA TYR A 65 12.58 2.19 2.21
C TYR A 65 13.08 1.50 3.48
N GLU A 66 12.88 2.11 4.65
CA GLU A 66 13.23 1.51 5.94
C GLU A 66 12.52 0.16 6.14
N GLY A 67 11.21 0.15 5.93
CA GLY A 67 10.39 -1.06 6.08
C GLY A 67 10.81 -2.15 5.12
N GLY A 68 11.03 -1.84 3.83
CA GLY A 68 11.43 -2.85 2.86
C GLY A 68 12.81 -3.43 3.12
N ARG A 69 13.78 -2.61 3.56
CA ARG A 69 15.11 -3.09 3.98
C ARG A 69 15.02 -4.02 5.17
N TYR A 70 14.16 -3.69 6.15
CA TYR A 70 13.88 -4.60 7.24
C TYR A 70 13.27 -5.91 6.74
N GLY A 71 12.24 -5.86 5.89
CA GLY A 71 11.59 -7.04 5.31
C GLY A 71 12.58 -7.97 4.60
N LEU A 72 13.49 -7.41 3.79
CA LEU A 72 14.56 -8.17 3.14
C LEU A 72 15.51 -8.83 4.16
N SER A 73 15.86 -8.13 5.25
CA SER A 73 16.72 -8.69 6.31
C SER A 73 16.10 -9.88 7.05
N GLN A 74 14.77 -10.01 7.02
CA GLN A 74 14.03 -11.11 7.65
C GLN A 74 13.75 -12.27 6.68
N ALA A 75 14.12 -12.12 5.41
CA ALA A 75 13.82 -13.10 4.38
C ALA A 75 14.67 -14.37 4.57
N PRO A 76 14.06 -15.57 4.41
CA PRO A 76 14.79 -16.84 4.55
C PRO A 76 15.80 -17.05 3.42
N TYR A 77 15.60 -16.38 2.29
CA TYR A 77 16.48 -16.36 1.12
C TYR A 77 16.17 -15.11 0.29
N GLN A 78 17.08 -14.72 -0.60
CA GLN A 78 16.85 -13.67 -1.58
C GLN A 78 16.62 -14.30 -2.96
N ALA A 79 15.41 -14.14 -3.48
CA ALA A 79 15.03 -14.64 -4.79
C ALA A 79 15.59 -13.77 -5.92
N CYS A 80 15.81 -14.38 -7.10
CA CYS A 80 16.10 -13.65 -8.34
C CYS A 80 14.80 -13.05 -8.93
N ALA A 81 14.28 -12.00 -8.31
CA ALA A 81 13.03 -11.34 -8.71
C ALA A 81 13.16 -9.82 -8.68
N ALA A 82 12.19 -9.12 -9.28
CA ALA A 82 12.15 -7.65 -9.28
C ALA A 82 12.03 -7.10 -7.84
N SER A 83 12.84 -6.09 -7.53
CA SER A 83 12.79 -5.42 -6.22
C SER A 83 11.70 -4.36 -6.21
N SER A 84 10.87 -4.41 -5.17
CA SER A 84 9.84 -3.42 -4.89
C SER A 84 10.46 -2.06 -4.57
N LEU A 85 11.52 -2.04 -3.75
CA LEU A 85 12.23 -0.80 -3.43
C LEU A 85 12.95 -0.22 -4.65
N GLY A 86 13.54 -1.07 -5.50
CA GLY A 86 14.14 -0.62 -6.75
C GLY A 86 13.13 0.04 -7.68
N ARG A 87 11.92 -0.52 -7.79
CA ARG A 87 10.81 0.09 -8.54
C ARG A 87 10.33 1.40 -7.90
N LEU A 88 10.26 1.49 -6.56
CA LEU A 88 9.94 2.75 -5.88
C LEU A 88 10.95 3.85 -6.20
N THR A 89 12.25 3.53 -6.14
CA THR A 89 13.31 4.49 -6.48
C THR A 89 13.17 5.00 -7.90
N PHE A 90 12.91 4.10 -8.85
CA PHE A 90 12.63 4.50 -10.23
C PHE A 90 11.39 5.39 -10.33
N LEU A 91 10.28 5.02 -9.69
CA LEU A 91 9.00 5.75 -9.76
C LEU A 91 9.09 7.16 -9.18
N VAL A 92 9.80 7.34 -8.05
CA VAL A 92 10.01 8.64 -7.41
C VAL A 92 10.72 9.61 -8.36
N GLU A 93 11.67 9.13 -9.17
CA GLU A 93 12.32 9.96 -10.18
C GLU A 93 11.46 10.14 -11.44
N TYR A 94 10.83 9.08 -11.93
CA TYR A 94 9.99 9.08 -13.13
C TYR A 94 8.82 10.06 -13.01
N LEU A 95 8.17 10.11 -11.84
CA LEU A 95 6.99 10.95 -11.58
C LEU A 95 7.33 12.41 -11.25
N LYS A 96 8.61 12.82 -11.32
CA LYS A 96 8.96 14.25 -11.35
C LYS A 96 8.61 14.92 -12.68
N GLY A 97 8.46 14.12 -13.74
CA GLY A 97 7.97 14.59 -15.04
C GLY A 97 6.45 14.71 -15.06
N GLU A 98 5.93 15.46 -16.04
CA GLU A 98 4.50 15.52 -16.32
C GLU A 98 4.07 14.28 -17.12
N HIS A 99 3.03 13.60 -16.64
CA HIS A 99 2.43 12.44 -17.32
C HIS A 99 0.91 12.57 -17.31
N SER A 100 0.27 12.25 -18.43
CA SER A 100 -1.18 12.05 -18.48
C SER A 100 -1.58 10.76 -17.76
N GLU A 101 -2.87 10.65 -17.42
CA GLU A 101 -3.41 9.44 -16.80
C GLU A 101 -3.18 8.21 -17.69
N ASP A 102 -3.42 8.34 -18.99
CA ASP A 102 -3.30 7.23 -19.94
C ASP A 102 -1.82 6.81 -20.12
N GLU A 103 -0.87 7.75 -20.08
CA GLU A 103 0.56 7.44 -20.08
C GLU A 103 0.97 6.66 -18.83
N LEU A 104 0.53 7.11 -17.64
CA LEU A 104 0.80 6.42 -16.40
C LEU A 104 0.21 5.00 -16.40
N LEU A 105 -1.08 4.87 -16.71
CA LEU A 105 -1.76 3.57 -16.69
C LEU A 105 -1.17 2.62 -17.74
N GLY A 106 -0.85 3.13 -18.94
CA GLY A 106 -0.18 2.36 -19.99
C GLY A 106 1.22 1.89 -19.59
N PHE A 107 1.99 2.75 -18.91
CA PHE A 107 3.32 2.41 -18.38
C PHE A 107 3.24 1.34 -17.29
N LEU A 108 2.31 1.48 -16.33
CA LEU A 108 2.08 0.49 -15.29
C LEU A 108 1.73 -0.87 -15.90
N TYR A 109 0.76 -0.91 -16.82
CA TYR A 109 0.32 -2.17 -17.43
C TYR A 109 1.41 -2.82 -18.29
N SER A 110 2.08 -2.03 -19.14
CA SER A 110 2.93 -2.58 -20.21
C SER A 110 4.40 -2.76 -19.83
N VAL A 111 4.88 -2.04 -18.80
CA VAL A 111 6.31 -2.01 -18.43
C VAL A 111 6.55 -2.58 -17.04
N LEU A 112 5.83 -2.09 -16.03
CA LEU A 112 6.02 -2.57 -14.65
C LEU A 112 5.25 -3.86 -14.36
N GLY A 113 4.08 -4.00 -14.98
CA GLY A 113 3.13 -5.07 -14.71
C GLY A 113 2.16 -4.70 -13.58
N THR A 114 0.94 -5.22 -13.70
CA THR A 114 -0.16 -5.05 -12.74
C THR A 114 -0.74 -6.41 -12.33
N GLY A 115 0.11 -7.45 -12.38
CA GLY A 115 -0.26 -8.82 -12.02
C GLY A 115 -0.28 -9.06 -10.51
N LEU A 116 -0.35 -10.33 -10.13
CA LEU A 116 -0.40 -10.77 -8.72
C LEU A 116 0.96 -10.67 -7.99
N GLU A 117 2.04 -10.41 -8.73
CA GLU A 117 3.38 -10.34 -8.15
C GLU A 117 3.49 -9.18 -7.16
N SER A 118 4.19 -9.41 -6.04
CA SER A 118 4.28 -8.40 -4.98
C SER A 118 4.88 -7.09 -5.48
N ALA A 119 5.88 -7.15 -6.38
CA ALA A 119 6.50 -5.98 -6.98
C ALA A 119 5.56 -5.23 -7.95
N ASP A 120 4.67 -5.93 -8.64
CA ASP A 120 3.70 -5.35 -9.59
C ASP A 120 2.66 -4.52 -8.85
N VAL A 121 1.99 -5.16 -7.88
CA VAL A 121 1.01 -4.53 -7.01
C VAL A 121 1.64 -3.36 -6.26
N PHE A 122 2.81 -3.57 -5.63
CA PHE A 122 3.51 -2.53 -4.87
C PHE A 122 3.83 -1.32 -5.74
N SER A 123 4.40 -1.54 -6.93
CA SER A 123 4.77 -0.44 -7.82
C SER A 123 3.54 0.32 -8.35
N SER A 124 2.45 -0.39 -8.65
CA SER A 124 1.18 0.22 -9.07
C SER A 124 0.59 1.09 -7.96
N VAL A 125 0.59 0.59 -6.72
CA VAL A 125 0.09 1.34 -5.55
C VAL A 125 0.88 2.61 -5.31
N PHE A 126 2.21 2.54 -5.30
CA PHE A 126 3.04 3.72 -5.08
C PHE A 126 3.00 4.70 -6.25
N ALA A 127 2.96 4.22 -7.50
CA ALA A 127 2.84 5.10 -8.65
C ALA A 127 1.52 5.89 -8.62
N LEU A 128 0.40 5.22 -8.33
CA LEU A 128 -0.92 5.86 -8.23
C LEU A 128 -1.03 6.79 -7.02
N PHE A 129 -0.38 6.46 -5.89
CA PHE A 129 -0.28 7.35 -4.74
C PHE A 129 0.51 8.62 -5.08
N LEU A 130 1.69 8.46 -5.68
CA LEU A 130 2.58 9.58 -6.02
C LEU A 130 2.05 10.46 -7.15
N TYR A 131 1.23 9.90 -8.04
CA TYR A 131 0.61 10.65 -9.12
C TYR A 131 -0.40 11.70 -8.63
N ASP A 132 -1.14 11.38 -7.56
CA ASP A 132 -2.17 12.27 -7.01
C ASP A 132 -2.36 12.07 -5.49
N PRO A 133 -1.38 12.50 -4.66
CA PRO A 133 -1.41 12.28 -3.22
C PRO A 133 -2.63 12.93 -2.56
N GLY A 134 -3.31 12.17 -1.71
CA GLY A 134 -4.47 12.64 -0.96
C GLY A 134 -5.78 12.62 -1.75
N GLN A 135 -5.80 12.09 -2.96
CA GLN A 135 -7.02 11.89 -3.76
C GLN A 135 -7.49 10.43 -3.72
N THR A 136 -8.09 10.02 -2.60
CA THR A 136 -8.49 8.63 -2.33
C THR A 136 -9.43 8.06 -3.39
N PHE A 137 -10.57 8.70 -3.66
CA PHE A 137 -11.52 8.13 -4.62
C PHE A 137 -10.97 8.13 -6.05
N ARG A 138 -10.24 9.18 -6.44
CA ARG A 138 -9.62 9.25 -7.77
C ARG A 138 -8.58 8.15 -7.97
N SER A 139 -7.69 7.93 -7.00
CA SER A 139 -6.69 6.85 -7.08
C SER A 139 -7.32 5.45 -7.13
N ILE A 140 -8.44 5.23 -6.42
CA ILE A 140 -9.24 4.00 -6.55
C ILE A 140 -9.77 3.84 -7.98
N CYS A 141 -10.35 4.90 -8.56
CA CYS A 141 -10.85 4.86 -9.95
C CYS A 141 -9.74 4.64 -10.98
N LEU A 142 -8.53 5.17 -10.76
CA LEU A 142 -7.38 4.91 -11.63
C LEU A 142 -6.90 3.46 -11.48
N ALA A 143 -6.83 2.93 -10.26
CA ALA A 143 -6.48 1.54 -10.02
C ALA A 143 -7.43 0.55 -10.72
N THR A 144 -8.74 0.83 -10.76
CA THR A 144 -9.69 -0.04 -11.46
C THR A 144 -9.58 0.03 -12.98
N ARG A 145 -8.90 1.05 -13.53
CA ARG A 145 -8.65 1.22 -14.97
C ARG A 145 -7.32 0.60 -15.44
N VAL A 146 -6.41 0.25 -14.53
CA VAL A 146 -5.06 -0.21 -14.89
C VAL A 146 -5.04 -1.64 -15.46
N GLY A 147 -6.05 -2.46 -15.14
CA GLY A 147 -6.13 -3.89 -15.52
C GLY A 147 -5.26 -4.80 -14.65
N GLY A 148 -5.55 -6.12 -14.64
CA GLY A 148 -4.84 -7.09 -13.79
C GLY A 148 -5.45 -7.22 -12.38
N ASP A 149 -4.62 -7.21 -11.35
CA ASP A 149 -4.99 -7.33 -9.92
C ASP A 149 -5.59 -6.03 -9.35
N THR A 150 -6.63 -5.54 -10.03
CA THR A 150 -7.19 -4.21 -9.80
C THR A 150 -7.84 -4.05 -8.42
N ASP A 151 -8.41 -5.10 -7.84
CA ASP A 151 -9.04 -5.06 -6.52
C ASP A 151 -8.00 -4.91 -5.42
N THR A 152 -6.89 -5.66 -5.48
CA THR A 152 -5.79 -5.50 -4.53
C THR A 152 -5.14 -4.13 -4.65
N ILE A 153 -4.85 -3.69 -5.89
CA ILE A 153 -4.24 -2.36 -6.13
C ILE A 153 -5.16 -1.24 -5.63
N ALA A 154 -6.45 -1.29 -5.97
CA ALA A 154 -7.44 -0.29 -5.55
C ALA A 154 -7.61 -0.23 -4.02
N ALA A 155 -7.66 -1.39 -3.35
CA ALA A 155 -7.77 -1.45 -1.90
C ALA A 155 -6.53 -0.84 -1.21
N LEU A 156 -5.34 -1.15 -1.70
CA LEU A 156 -4.09 -0.67 -1.11
C LEU A 156 -3.86 0.83 -1.40
N VAL A 157 -3.99 1.29 -2.65
CA VAL A 157 -3.82 2.72 -2.94
C VAL A 157 -4.88 3.56 -2.23
N GLY A 158 -6.12 3.09 -2.17
CA GLY A 158 -7.19 3.75 -1.43
C GLY A 158 -6.86 3.87 0.06
N ALA A 159 -6.37 2.80 0.68
CA ALA A 159 -5.94 2.82 2.07
C ALA A 159 -4.78 3.79 2.31
N LEU A 160 -3.71 3.73 1.50
CA LEU A 160 -2.55 4.62 1.64
C LEU A 160 -2.94 6.10 1.45
N ASN A 161 -3.69 6.43 0.39
CA ASN A 161 -4.13 7.80 0.14
C ASN A 161 -5.05 8.33 1.24
N ARG A 162 -5.98 7.51 1.74
CA ARG A 162 -6.86 7.91 2.84
C ARG A 162 -6.11 8.04 4.15
N SER A 163 -5.09 7.22 4.40
CA SER A 163 -4.18 7.38 5.54
C SER A 163 -3.41 8.69 5.47
N TYR A 164 -2.95 9.10 4.28
CA TYR A 164 -2.25 10.37 4.07
C TYR A 164 -3.16 11.59 4.23
N THR A 165 -4.42 11.49 3.80
CA THR A 165 -5.42 12.56 3.96
C THR A 165 -6.71 11.96 4.49
N LEU A 166 -6.84 11.94 5.83
CA LEU A 166 -7.95 11.31 6.55
C LEU A 166 -9.33 11.88 6.21
N ASP A 167 -9.41 13.07 5.60
CA ASP A 167 -10.66 13.69 5.16
C ASP A 167 -10.90 13.58 3.64
N SER A 168 -10.00 12.96 2.87
CA SER A 168 -10.11 12.78 1.41
C SER A 168 -11.40 12.07 0.97
N PRO A 169 -12.35 12.75 0.33
CA PRO A 169 -13.72 12.28 0.20
C PRO A 169 -13.84 10.99 -0.61
N ILE A 170 -14.75 10.12 -0.16
CA ILE A 170 -15.27 8.99 -0.94
C ILE A 170 -16.78 9.25 -1.09
N PRO A 171 -17.36 9.16 -2.30
CA PRO A 171 -18.79 9.39 -2.49
C PRO A 171 -19.64 8.49 -1.59
N ALA A 172 -20.58 9.09 -0.85
CA ALA A 172 -21.45 8.35 0.07
C ALA A 172 -22.19 7.19 -0.61
N SER A 173 -22.65 7.40 -1.85
CA SER A 173 -23.32 6.36 -2.65
C SER A 173 -22.46 5.12 -2.90
N VAL A 174 -21.14 5.29 -2.98
CA VAL A 174 -20.19 4.17 -3.14
C VAL A 174 -20.06 3.42 -1.82
N LEU A 175 -19.86 4.15 -0.70
CA LEU A 175 -19.78 3.55 0.64
C LEU A 175 -21.08 2.82 1.02
N ASP A 176 -22.23 3.45 0.81
CA ASP A 176 -23.56 2.88 1.10
C ASP A 176 -23.79 1.57 0.34
N THR A 177 -23.31 1.51 -0.91
CA THR A 177 -23.39 0.28 -1.72
C THR A 177 -22.53 -0.82 -1.11
N VAL A 178 -21.29 -0.51 -0.71
CA VAL A 178 -20.39 -1.48 -0.06
C VAL A 178 -20.97 -1.99 1.25
N TYR A 179 -21.46 -1.10 2.11
CA TYR A 179 -22.07 -1.47 3.39
C TYR A 179 -23.30 -2.36 3.21
N ARG A 180 -24.21 -1.95 2.32
CA ARG A 180 -25.47 -2.67 2.07
C ARG A 180 -25.24 -4.05 1.48
N VAL A 181 -24.36 -4.18 0.49
CA VAL A 181 -24.17 -5.44 -0.24
C VAL A 181 -23.38 -6.46 0.59
N ASN A 182 -22.35 -6.03 1.31
CA ASN A 182 -21.48 -6.94 2.06
C ASN A 182 -21.96 -7.21 3.49
N ASN A 183 -23.00 -6.50 3.97
CA ASN A 183 -23.47 -6.58 5.35
C ASN A 183 -22.31 -6.39 6.37
N LEU A 184 -21.40 -5.46 6.06
CA LEU A 184 -20.20 -5.20 6.87
C LEU A 184 -20.44 -4.01 7.80
N ASN A 185 -20.25 -4.22 9.10
CA ASN A 185 -20.15 -3.14 10.07
C ASN A 185 -18.69 -2.71 10.24
N LEU A 186 -18.17 -1.95 9.27
CA LEU A 186 -16.77 -1.48 9.32
C LEU A 186 -16.53 -0.49 10.46
N VAL A 187 -17.58 0.21 10.93
CA VAL A 187 -17.50 1.12 12.08
C VAL A 187 -17.20 0.32 13.34
N GLU A 188 -17.95 -0.74 13.61
CA GLU A 188 -17.72 -1.62 14.76
C GLU A 188 -16.34 -2.27 14.71
N LEU A 189 -15.92 -2.75 13.54
CA LEU A 189 -14.57 -3.31 13.38
C LEU A 189 -13.48 -2.27 13.67
N SER A 190 -13.68 -1.02 13.21
CA SER A 190 -12.75 0.08 13.47
C SER A 190 -12.70 0.46 14.95
N GLU A 191 -13.82 0.44 15.67
CA GLU A 191 -13.85 0.72 17.11
C GLU A 191 -13.18 -0.41 17.92
N ALA A 192 -13.39 -1.67 17.53
CA ALA A 192 -12.76 -2.82 18.19
C ALA A 192 -11.21 -2.78 18.13
N LEU A 193 -10.63 -2.10 17.13
CA LEU A 193 -9.17 -1.91 17.04
C LEU A 193 -8.64 -0.96 18.14
N LYS A 194 -9.44 0.01 18.58
CA LYS A 194 -9.04 1.02 19.57
C LYS A 194 -8.99 0.41 20.98
N GLY A 195 -9.90 -0.51 21.30
CA GLY A 195 -9.96 -1.21 22.59
C GLY A 195 -11.30 -0.97 23.27
#